data_AF-A0A1Z5SN80-F1
#
_entry.id   AF-A0A1Z5SN80-F1
#
_cell.length_a   1.000
_cell.length_b   1.000
_cell.length_c   1.000
_cell.angle_alpha   90.00
_cell.angle_beta   90.00
_cell.angle_gamma   90.00
#
_symmetry.space_group_name_H-M   'P 1'
#
loop_
_entity.id
_entity.type
_entity.pdbx_description
1 polymer ?
#
loop_
_entity_poly.entity_id
_entity_poly.type
_entity_poly.pdbx_seq_one_letter_code
_entity_poly.pdbx_strand_id
1 'polypeptide(L)'
;MLISSPEFYCSNEILSLTALLSVPQLFVRPAAARKRADEMKDLFAHQDGDHLTMLNENPKQWCHDHFLSFRALQQADNVRLQLRRIMEREELELVSTPFEDKKYYENIRRALAAGFFMPGRQEGQFGQDLRHRQGQPERAAPPFHRPGPGLRVGRLQRVCPDE
;
A
#
# COMPACT_ATOMS: atom_id res chain seq x y z
N MET A 1 -10.28 3.22 -3.71
CA MET A 1 -9.33 2.33 -3.01
C MET A 1 -10.04 1.49 -1.95
N LEU A 2 -10.52 2.08 -0.84
CA LEU A 2 -11.22 1.34 0.21
C LEU A 2 -12.56 0.76 -0.27
N ILE A 3 -13.35 1.56 -0.99
CA ILE A 3 -14.70 1.18 -1.46
C ILE A 3 -14.65 0.00 -2.44
N SER A 4 -13.65 -0.03 -3.32
CA SER A 4 -13.47 -1.07 -4.34
C SER A 4 -12.65 -2.27 -3.85
N SER A 5 -12.10 -2.22 -2.63
CA SER A 5 -11.22 -3.27 -2.11
C SER A 5 -11.91 -4.64 -1.86
N PRO A 6 -13.22 -4.70 -1.54
CA PRO A 6 -13.93 -5.98 -1.42
C PRO A 6 -14.00 -6.75 -2.75
N GLU A 7 -14.09 -6.04 -3.89
CA GLU A 7 -14.10 -6.65 -5.24
C GLU A 7 -12.82 -7.43 -5.56
N PHE A 8 -11.72 -7.10 -4.87
CA PHE A 8 -10.43 -7.76 -5.00
C PHE A 8 -10.12 -8.70 -3.83
N TYR A 9 -11.06 -8.95 -2.91
CA TYR A 9 -10.86 -9.84 -1.77
C TYR A 9 -9.66 -9.46 -0.88
N CYS A 10 -9.33 -8.17 -0.75
CA CYS A 10 -8.16 -7.69 0.01
C CYS A 10 -8.47 -6.46 0.88
N SER A 11 -9.73 -6.32 1.29
CA SER A 11 -10.21 -5.14 2.00
C SER A 11 -9.57 -4.92 3.38
N ASN A 12 -9.22 -5.98 4.11
CA ASN A 12 -8.49 -5.87 5.38
C ASN A 12 -7.06 -5.37 5.20
N GLU A 13 -6.38 -5.85 4.15
CA GLU A 13 -5.04 -5.41 3.77
C GLU A 13 -5.06 -3.94 3.34
N ILE A 14 -6.00 -3.57 2.46
CA ILE A 14 -6.16 -2.19 2.01
C ILE A 14 -6.55 -1.26 3.16
N LEU A 15 -7.39 -1.70 4.10
CA LEU A 15 -7.72 -0.96 5.32
C LEU A 15 -6.45 -0.66 6.14
N SER A 16 -5.63 -1.68 6.36
CA SER A 16 -4.40 -1.56 7.15
C SER A 16 -3.36 -0.69 6.44
N LEU A 17 -3.19 -0.87 5.12
CA LEU A 17 -2.32 -0.03 4.30
C LEU A 17 -2.77 1.43 4.28
N THR A 18 -4.08 1.69 4.14
CA THR A 18 -4.62 3.06 4.16
C THR A 18 -4.34 3.74 5.49
N ALA A 19 -4.51 3.02 6.61
CA ALA A 19 -4.20 3.53 7.93
C ALA A 19 -2.71 3.87 8.09
N LEU A 20 -1.81 2.99 7.63
CA LEU A 20 -0.37 3.24 7.66
C LEU A 20 0.08 4.39 6.77
N LEU A 21 -0.52 4.55 5.59
CA LEU A 21 -0.22 5.66 4.67
C LEU A 21 -0.72 7.02 5.20
N SER A 22 -1.69 7.02 6.12
CA SER A 22 -2.24 8.24 6.71
C SER A 22 -1.37 8.86 7.81
N VAL A 23 -0.44 8.09 8.38
CA VAL A 23 0.40 8.56 9.49
C VAL A 23 1.74 9.11 9.01
N PRO A 24 2.23 10.21 9.58
CA PRO A 24 3.51 10.76 9.20
C PRO A 24 4.66 9.93 9.79
N GLN A 25 5.73 9.78 8.99
CA GLN A 25 7.05 9.29 9.45
C GLN A 25 7.00 8.00 10.28
N LEU A 26 6.57 6.89 9.65
CA LEU A 26 6.59 5.57 10.28
C LEU A 26 8.02 5.12 10.66
N PHE A 27 8.98 5.38 9.76
CA PHE A 27 10.39 5.07 9.94
C PHE A 27 11.15 6.26 10.52
N VAL A 28 11.92 6.02 11.57
CA VAL A 28 12.77 7.00 12.25
C VAL A 28 14.20 6.83 11.75
N ARG A 29 14.83 7.92 11.32
CA ARG A 29 16.20 7.86 10.76
C ARG A 29 17.15 8.77 11.56
N PRO A 30 17.58 8.37 12.76
CA PRO A 30 18.46 9.20 13.59
C PRO A 30 19.82 9.37 12.92
N ALA A 31 20.39 10.58 13.00
CA ALA A 31 21.65 10.91 12.33
C ALA A 31 22.82 9.99 12.73
N ALA A 32 22.87 9.60 14.00
CA ALA A 32 23.92 8.73 14.55
C ALA A 32 23.86 7.27 14.04
N ALA A 33 22.70 6.79 13.58
CA ALA A 33 22.50 5.40 13.20
C ALA A 33 21.82 5.25 11.82
N ARG A 34 22.04 6.21 10.90
CA ARG A 34 21.42 6.21 9.57
C ARG A 34 21.62 4.89 8.82
N LYS A 35 22.85 4.38 8.80
CA LYS A 35 23.18 3.13 8.09
C LYS A 35 22.36 1.94 8.61
N ARG A 36 22.28 1.79 9.94
CA ARG A 36 21.51 0.71 10.57
C ARG A 36 20.00 0.89 10.37
N ALA A 37 19.51 2.12 10.39
CA ALA A 37 18.10 2.41 10.10
C ALA A 37 17.73 2.07 8.65
N ASP A 38 18.63 2.37 7.69
CA ASP A 38 18.44 2.05 6.28
C ASP A 38 18.48 0.51 6.06
N GLU A 39 19.43 -0.20 6.69
CA GLU A 39 19.50 -1.68 6.68
C GLU A 39 18.23 -2.33 7.25
N MET A 40 17.73 -1.85 8.39
CA MET A 40 16.49 -2.36 8.99
C MET A 40 15.29 -2.10 8.09
N LYS A 41 15.24 -0.95 7.43
CA LYS A 41 14.18 -0.63 6.47
C LYS A 41 14.19 -1.58 5.27
N ASP A 42 15.36 -1.96 4.78
CA ASP A 42 15.49 -2.90 3.66
C ASP A 42 15.03 -4.32 4.06
N LEU A 43 15.20 -4.73 5.32
CA LEU A 43 14.66 -6.00 5.83
C LEU A 43 13.13 -6.07 5.77
N PHE A 44 12.43 -4.94 5.93
CA PHE A 44 10.97 -4.86 5.76
C PHE A 44 10.50 -4.90 4.30
N ALA A 45 11.42 -4.76 3.33
CA ALA A 45 11.09 -4.87 1.91
C ALA A 45 11.11 -6.32 1.40
N HIS A 46 11.67 -7.25 2.17
CA HIS A 46 11.79 -8.66 1.79
C HIS A 46 10.48 -9.42 2.04
N GLN A 47 10.04 -10.24 1.07
CA GLN A 47 8.77 -10.99 1.18
C GLN A 47 8.78 -12.05 2.31
N ASP A 48 9.94 -12.64 2.55
CA ASP A 48 10.16 -13.64 3.62
C ASP A 48 10.55 -13.02 4.97
N GLY A 49 10.37 -11.70 5.13
CA GLY A 49 10.58 -11.06 6.42
C GLY A 49 9.62 -11.69 7.44
N ASP A 50 10.16 -12.51 8.34
CA ASP A 50 9.39 -13.05 9.45
C ASP A 50 9.06 -11.92 10.43
N HIS A 51 8.00 -11.18 10.09
CA HIS A 51 7.49 -10.04 10.83
C HIS A 51 6.50 -10.45 11.93
N LEU A 52 6.12 -11.73 11.97
CA LEU A 52 5.06 -12.25 12.84
C LEU A 52 5.58 -12.89 14.12
N THR A 53 6.82 -13.40 14.15
CA THR A 53 7.35 -14.13 15.31
C THR A 53 7.73 -13.25 16.52
N MET A 54 7.79 -11.91 16.41
CA MET A 54 8.16 -11.02 17.53
C MET A 54 6.99 -10.25 18.17
N LEU A 55 5.74 -10.54 17.80
CA LEU A 55 4.60 -9.66 18.09
C LEU A 55 4.14 -9.63 19.57
N ASN A 56 4.65 -10.43 20.50
CA ASN A 56 3.88 -10.65 21.75
C ASN A 56 4.48 -10.21 23.09
N GLU A 57 5.69 -9.63 23.18
CA GLU A 57 6.27 -9.35 24.51
C GLU A 57 6.54 -7.86 24.81
N ASN A 58 7.07 -7.06 23.88
CA ASN A 58 7.35 -5.63 24.14
C ASN A 58 7.34 -4.74 22.88
N PRO A 59 6.18 -4.18 22.47
CA PRO A 59 6.04 -3.45 21.21
C PRO A 59 6.86 -2.15 21.16
N LYS A 60 7.07 -1.48 22.30
CA LYS A 60 7.89 -0.27 22.37
C LYS A 60 9.37 -0.54 22.08
N GLN A 61 9.91 -1.61 22.68
CA GLN A 61 11.29 -2.02 22.48
C GLN A 61 11.52 -2.48 21.04
N TRP A 62 10.59 -3.27 20.50
CA TRP A 62 10.63 -3.70 19.11
C TRP A 62 10.64 -2.51 18.13
N CYS A 63 9.77 -1.53 18.36
CA CYS A 63 9.75 -0.31 17.55
C CYS A 63 11.09 0.43 17.60
N HIS A 64 11.71 0.53 18.78
CA HIS A 64 13.00 1.16 18.94
C HIS A 64 14.10 0.42 18.14
N ASP A 65 14.16 -0.90 18.27
CA ASP A 65 15.21 -1.72 17.64
C ASP A 65 15.11 -1.78 16.11
N HIS A 66 13.88 -1.61 15.59
CA HIS A 66 13.56 -1.61 14.17
C HIS A 66 13.42 -0.19 13.58
N PHE A 67 13.78 0.84 14.34
CA PHE A 67 13.71 2.23 13.88
C PHE A 67 12.29 2.65 13.43
N LEU A 68 11.27 2.21 14.15
CA LEU A 68 9.87 2.54 13.93
C LEU A 68 9.34 3.47 15.02
N SER A 69 8.45 4.38 14.63
CA SER A 69 7.78 5.27 15.57
C SER A 69 6.59 4.58 16.21
N PHE A 70 6.72 4.19 17.49
CA PHE A 70 5.61 3.60 18.26
C PHE A 70 4.38 4.53 18.27
N ARG A 71 4.59 5.84 18.38
CA ARG A 71 3.50 6.83 18.33
C ARG A 71 2.78 6.83 16.98
N ALA A 72 3.51 6.74 15.87
CA ALA A 72 2.92 6.70 14.54
C ALA A 72 2.12 5.40 14.34
N LEU A 73 2.62 4.27 14.83
CA LEU A 73 1.91 2.99 14.79
C LEU A 73 0.62 3.02 15.62
N GLN A 74 0.66 3.57 16.84
CA GLN A 74 -0.56 3.77 17.65
C GLN A 74 -1.56 4.68 16.95
N GLN A 75 -1.09 5.73 16.25
CA GLN A 75 -1.97 6.58 15.46
C GLN A 75 -2.59 5.81 14.29
N ALA A 76 -1.81 4.95 13.61
CA ALA A 76 -2.30 4.13 12.51
C ALA A 76 -3.37 3.14 13.01
N ASP A 77 -3.18 2.53 14.18
CA ASP A 77 -4.19 1.65 14.80
C ASP A 77 -5.51 2.39 15.07
N ASN A 78 -5.43 3.62 15.60
CA ASN A 78 -6.60 4.45 15.83
C ASN A 78 -7.32 4.79 14.52
N VAL A 79 -6.57 5.17 13.47
CA VAL A 79 -7.14 5.44 12.13
C VAL A 79 -7.77 4.18 11.55
N ARG A 80 -7.10 3.03 11.66
CA ARG A 80 -7.62 1.74 11.21
C ARG A 80 -8.96 1.42 11.87
N LEU A 81 -9.08 1.61 13.19
CA LEU A 81 -10.31 1.37 13.93
C LEU A 81 -11.44 2.32 13.51
N GLN A 82 -11.12 3.60 13.25
CA GLN A 82 -12.10 4.57 12.75
C GLN A 82 -12.60 4.20 11.35
N LEU A 83 -11.68 3.89 10.43
CA LEU A 83 -12.02 3.49 9.07
C LEU A 83 -12.83 2.19 9.05
N ARG A 84 -12.48 1.22 9.91
CA ARG A 84 -13.25 -0.01 10.07
C ARG A 84 -14.71 0.28 10.43
N ARG A 85 -14.97 1.13 11.42
CA ARG A 85 -16.33 1.50 11.83
C ARG A 85 -17.12 2.17 10.70
N ILE A 86 -16.44 2.99 9.89
CA ILE A 86 -17.06 3.61 8.71
C ILE A 86 -17.40 2.52 7.69
N MET A 87 -16.47 1.61 7.38
CA MET A 87 -16.72 0.50 6.44
C MET A 87 -17.89 -0.37 6.88
N GLU A 88 -17.98 -0.72 8.18
CA GLU A 88 -19.09 -1.48 8.74
C GLU A 88 -20.43 -0.73 8.60
N ARG A 89 -20.44 0.59 8.77
CA ARG A 89 -21.65 1.42 8.62
C ARG A 89 -22.09 1.55 7.16
N GLU A 90 -21.14 1.60 6.22
CA GLU A 90 -21.42 1.68 4.78
C GLU A 90 -21.59 0.28 4.14
N GLU A 91 -21.76 -0.78 4.94
CA GLU A 91 -21.96 -2.16 4.50
C GLU A 91 -20.85 -2.71 3.58
N LEU A 92 -19.61 -2.26 3.79
CA LEU A 92 -18.44 -2.76 3.07
C LEU A 92 -17.88 -4.01 3.75
N GLU A 93 -17.81 -5.11 3.00
CA GLU A 93 -17.28 -6.38 3.51
C GLU A 93 -15.78 -6.31 3.82
N LEU A 94 -15.41 -6.86 4.98
CA LEU A 94 -14.02 -7.01 5.43
C LEU A 94 -13.52 -8.44 5.15
N VAL A 95 -13.04 -8.64 3.93
CA VAL A 95 -12.46 -9.88 3.40
C VAL A 95 -10.94 -9.78 3.24
N SER A 96 -10.27 -10.92 3.45
CA SER A 96 -8.85 -11.16 3.17
C SER A 96 -8.71 -12.45 2.37
N THR A 97 -7.90 -12.42 1.32
CA THR A 97 -7.43 -13.63 0.64
C THR A 97 -6.41 -14.34 1.55
N PRO A 98 -6.36 -15.68 1.62
CA PRO A 98 -5.29 -16.38 2.34
C PRO A 98 -3.90 -15.99 1.81
N PHE A 99 -2.91 -15.95 2.71
CA PHE A 99 -1.55 -15.53 2.36
C PHE A 99 -0.88 -16.47 1.37
N GLU A 100 -1.22 -17.76 1.42
CA GLU A 100 -0.69 -18.81 0.55
C GLU A 100 -1.22 -18.73 -0.89
N ASP A 101 -2.26 -17.93 -1.13
CA ASP A 101 -2.79 -17.73 -2.47
C ASP A 101 -1.81 -16.89 -3.31
N LYS A 102 -1.46 -17.41 -4.50
CA LYS A 102 -0.62 -16.71 -5.48
C LYS A 102 -1.18 -15.34 -5.86
N LYS A 103 -2.50 -15.15 -5.75
CA LYS A 103 -3.21 -13.90 -6.06
C LYS A 103 -3.20 -12.90 -4.91
N TYR A 104 -2.74 -13.26 -3.71
CA TYR A 104 -2.75 -12.38 -2.53
C TYR A 104 -2.14 -11.00 -2.83
N TYR A 105 -0.88 -10.97 -3.28
CA TYR A 105 -0.19 -9.73 -3.62
C TYR A 105 -0.72 -9.08 -4.90
N GLU A 106 -1.23 -9.86 -5.85
CA GLU A 106 -1.80 -9.34 -7.11
C GLU A 106 -3.08 -8.54 -6.82
N ASN A 107 -3.96 -9.09 -5.99
CA ASN A 107 -5.20 -8.47 -5.57
C ASN A 107 -4.95 -7.13 -4.85
N ILE A 108 -4.00 -7.10 -3.92
CA ILE A 108 -3.60 -5.86 -3.23
C ILE A 108 -3.11 -4.81 -4.24
N ARG A 109 -2.21 -5.18 -5.16
CA ARG A 109 -1.69 -4.25 -6.18
C ARG A 109 -2.80 -3.73 -7.11
N ARG A 110 -3.75 -4.59 -7.50
CA ARG A 110 -4.89 -4.21 -8.33
C ARG A 110 -5.82 -3.24 -7.60
N ALA A 111 -6.12 -3.48 -6.32
CA ALA A 111 -6.94 -2.59 -5.51
C ALA A 111 -6.26 -1.22 -5.27
N LEU A 112 -4.94 -1.21 -5.04
CA LEU A 112 -4.16 0.04 -4.97
C LEU A 112 -4.19 0.78 -6.32
N ALA A 113 -3.96 0.07 -7.43
CA ALA A 113 -3.98 0.67 -8.76
C ALA A 113 -5.37 1.28 -9.08
N ALA A 114 -6.46 0.55 -8.83
CA ALA A 114 -7.82 1.07 -9.00
C ALA A 114 -8.12 2.26 -8.07
N GLY A 115 -7.48 2.31 -6.91
CA GLY A 115 -7.67 3.34 -5.92
C GLY A 115 -6.94 4.65 -6.21
N PHE A 116 -5.71 4.58 -6.72
CA PHE A 116 -4.89 5.75 -7.06
C PHE A 116 -5.10 6.21 -8.51
N PHE A 117 -5.37 5.28 -9.41
CA PHE A 117 -5.72 5.55 -10.80
C PHE A 117 -7.21 5.33 -10.98
N MET A 118 -8.01 6.30 -10.52
CA MET A 118 -9.40 6.39 -10.96
C MET A 118 -9.39 6.47 -12.50
N PRO A 119 -10.17 5.66 -13.25
CA PRO A 119 -10.27 5.81 -14.68
C PRO A 119 -11.00 7.13 -15.01
N GLY A 120 -10.26 8.21 -15.09
CA GLY A 120 -10.68 9.48 -15.70
C GLY A 120 -10.68 9.42 -17.22
N ARG A 121 -11.19 8.34 -17.82
CA ARG A 121 -11.49 8.29 -19.26
C ARG A 121 -12.60 7.28 -19.54
N GLN A 122 -13.84 7.68 -19.31
CA GLN A 122 -14.95 7.14 -20.10
C GLN A 122 -14.85 7.76 -21.49
N GLU A 123 -14.42 6.96 -22.47
CA GLU A 123 -14.72 7.27 -23.87
C GLU A 123 -16.24 7.12 -24.08
N GLY A 124 -16.88 8.25 -24.34
CA GLY A 124 -18.08 8.37 -25.17
C GLY A 124 -19.35 7.70 -24.66
N GLN A 125 -20.17 8.45 -23.90
CA GLN A 125 -21.59 8.50 -24.22
C GLN A 125 -21.98 9.93 -24.57
N PHE A 126 -22.25 10.09 -25.86
CA PHE A 126 -22.87 11.22 -26.52
C PHE A 126 -24.22 11.51 -25.84
N GLY A 127 -24.41 12.74 -25.35
CA GLY A 127 -25.64 13.14 -24.70
C GLY A 127 -25.58 14.60 -24.31
N GLN A 128 -25.83 15.44 -25.31
CA GLN A 128 -25.92 16.89 -25.30
C GLN A 128 -26.58 17.44 -24.02
N ASP A 129 -25.91 18.35 -23.31
CA ASP A 129 -26.59 19.60 -22.94
C ASP A 129 -25.62 20.77 -22.66
N LEU A 130 -26.16 21.96 -22.86
CA LEU A 130 -25.54 23.21 -23.29
C LEU A 130 -24.50 23.89 -22.36
N ARG A 131 -23.46 24.39 -23.05
CA ARG A 131 -22.90 25.76 -23.02
C ARG A 131 -23.08 26.61 -21.73
N HIS A 132 -21.96 26.89 -21.07
CA HIS A 132 -21.30 28.22 -21.06
C HIS A 132 -20.42 28.37 -19.81
N ARG A 133 -19.10 28.38 -19.98
CA ARG A 133 -18.24 29.43 -19.40
C ARG A 133 -16.86 29.40 -20.03
N GLN A 134 -16.51 30.53 -20.63
CA GLN A 134 -15.17 30.79 -21.15
C GLN A 134 -14.17 30.97 -20.00
N GLY A 135 -12.93 30.54 -20.23
CA GLY A 135 -11.73 31.30 -19.83
C GLY A 135 -10.94 30.76 -18.64
N GLN A 136 -9.91 29.94 -18.90
CA GLN A 136 -8.49 30.32 -18.80
C GLN A 136 -7.56 29.12 -19.06
N PRO A 137 -6.43 29.27 -19.80
CA PRO A 137 -5.56 28.16 -20.17
C PRO A 137 -4.53 27.80 -19.08
N GLU A 138 -4.45 26.49 -18.84
CA GLU A 138 -3.54 25.77 -17.96
C GLU A 138 -2.08 25.85 -18.44
N ARG A 139 -1.14 26.25 -17.57
CA ARG A 139 0.30 26.10 -17.82
C ARG A 139 0.71 24.68 -17.45
N ALA A 140 0.86 23.83 -18.48
CA ALA A 140 1.42 22.50 -18.37
C ALA A 140 2.91 22.53 -17.96
N ALA A 141 3.28 21.72 -16.97
CA ALA A 141 4.67 21.40 -16.64
C ALA A 141 5.22 20.32 -17.61
N PRO A 142 6.52 20.32 -17.95
CA PRO A 142 7.07 19.45 -18.99
C PRO A 142 7.19 17.97 -18.57
N PRO A 143 7.13 17.03 -19.53
CA PRO A 143 7.12 15.59 -19.25
C PRO A 143 8.50 15.02 -18.91
N PHE A 144 8.56 14.21 -17.85
CA PHE A 144 9.73 13.44 -17.45
C PHE A 144 10.01 12.29 -18.44
N HIS A 145 11.29 12.20 -18.82
CA HIS A 145 11.90 11.19 -19.68
C HIS A 145 11.74 9.76 -19.13
N ARG A 146 11.26 8.82 -19.96
CA ARG A 146 11.33 7.37 -19.69
C ARG A 146 12.71 6.82 -20.05
N PRO A 147 13.35 5.97 -19.23
CA PRO A 147 14.43 5.08 -19.67
C PRO A 147 13.86 3.81 -20.34
N GLY A 148 14.56 3.33 -21.37
CA GLY A 148 14.13 2.26 -22.28
C GLY A 148 14.23 0.82 -21.73
N PRO A 149 13.77 -0.17 -22.52
CA PRO A 149 13.62 -1.55 -22.08
C PRO A 149 14.89 -2.37 -22.32
N GLY A 150 15.34 -3.11 -21.30
CA GLY A 150 16.37 -4.12 -21.50
C GLY A 150 16.73 -4.83 -20.20
N LEU A 151 16.15 -6.00 -19.95
CA LEU A 151 16.92 -7.23 -19.75
C LEU A 151 16.02 -8.47 -19.78
N ARG A 152 16.64 -9.55 -20.23
CA ARG A 152 16.05 -10.78 -20.76
C ARG A 152 15.57 -11.72 -19.67
N VAL A 153 14.50 -12.44 -20.02
CA VAL A 153 14.00 -13.65 -19.36
C VAL A 153 15.09 -14.73 -19.37
N GLY A 154 15.42 -15.26 -18.18
CA GLY A 154 16.28 -16.42 -17.96
C GLY A 154 15.59 -17.41 -17.02
N ARG A 155 15.50 -18.66 -17.48
CA ARG A 155 14.83 -19.84 -16.91
C ARG A 155 15.50 -20.43 -15.66
N LEU A 156 14.68 -21.15 -14.88
CA LEU A 156 14.93 -22.41 -14.12
C LEU A 156 16.03 -22.33 -13.03
N GLN A 157 15.92 -22.89 -11.82
CA GLN A 157 15.36 -24.17 -11.40
C GLN A 157 15.32 -24.23 -9.85
N ARG A 158 14.35 -24.99 -9.30
CA ARG A 158 14.36 -25.78 -8.04
C ARG A 158 15.54 -25.62 -7.07
N VAL A 159 15.25 -25.49 -5.76
CA VAL A 159 15.51 -26.51 -4.72
C VAL A 159 14.63 -26.21 -3.49
N CYS A 160 13.66 -27.08 -3.20
CA CYS A 160 13.21 -27.33 -1.82
C CYS A 160 13.91 -28.61 -1.36
N PRO A 161 14.37 -28.72 -0.11
CA PRO A 161 14.45 -29.99 0.58
C PRO A 161 13.31 -30.10 1.61
N ASP A 162 12.55 -31.19 1.49
CA ASP A 162 11.84 -31.83 2.60
C ASP A 162 12.87 -32.22 3.69
N GLU A 163 12.65 -31.79 4.93
CA GLU A 163 12.53 -32.61 6.15
C GLU A 163 12.04 -31.74 7.32
#